data_AF-A0A511D612-F1
#
_entry.id   AF-A0A511D612-F1
#
_cell.length_a   1.000
_cell.length_b   1.000
_cell.length_c   1.000
_cell.angle_alpha   90.00
_cell.angle_beta   90.00
_cell.angle_gamma   90.00
#
_symmetry.space_group_name_H-M   'P 1'
#
loop_
_entity.id
_entity.type
_entity.pdbx_description
1 polymer ?
#
loop_
_entity_poly.entity_id
_entity_poly.type
_entity_poly.pdbx_seq_one_letter_code
_entity_poly.pdbx_strand_id
1 'polypeptide(L)'
;MEDVAAAAGVSTATAYNHFPTKHALIGHVYAPLVGPVLAQAAIDLDQGRPVVDALIDHIGALTRVCWRYRALTAAFCAAAQDYTIRVGGPPRPDDEQDPRILVPLTSAIHGLVTYGQLAGALHAYPPATEISGFIINLLLIRSINRPHEPHEQAAELLLTMLFGALRPELLVAGGAAGRPFRRTG
;
A
#
# COMPACT_ATOMS: atom_id res chain seq x y z
N MET A 1 -22.40 11.12 -1.04
CA MET A 1 -22.49 11.04 -2.52
C MET A 1 -23.13 12.30 -3.02
N GLU A 2 -24.19 12.74 -2.34
CA GLU A 2 -24.88 14.01 -2.53
C GLU A 2 -23.91 15.19 -2.60
N ASP A 3 -23.03 15.36 -1.61
CA ASP A 3 -22.06 16.48 -1.59
C ASP A 3 -21.08 16.44 -2.78
N VAL A 4 -20.64 15.24 -3.17
CA VAL A 4 -19.74 15.05 -4.30
C VAL A 4 -20.45 15.38 -5.62
N ALA A 5 -21.70 14.94 -5.78
CA ALA A 5 -22.52 15.23 -6.94
C ALA A 5 -22.81 16.73 -7.07
N ALA A 6 -23.19 17.36 -5.95
CA ALA A 6 -23.44 18.80 -5.88
C ALA A 6 -22.19 19.61 -6.23
N ALA A 7 -21.03 19.26 -5.67
CA ALA A 7 -19.76 19.92 -5.98
C ALA A 7 -19.32 19.72 -7.44
N ALA A 8 -19.67 18.57 -8.05
CA ALA A 8 -19.39 18.27 -9.45
C ALA A 8 -20.44 18.85 -10.43
N GLY A 9 -21.51 19.49 -9.93
CA GLY A 9 -22.57 20.05 -10.78
C GLY A 9 -23.43 18.99 -11.48
N VAL A 10 -23.53 17.78 -10.93
CA VAL A 10 -24.33 16.68 -11.48
C VAL A 10 -25.39 16.20 -10.49
N SER A 11 -26.40 15.47 -10.97
CA SER A 11 -27.39 14.86 -10.09
C SER A 11 -26.78 13.71 -9.27
N THR A 12 -27.32 13.44 -8.08
CA THR A 12 -26.93 12.26 -7.29
C THR A 12 -27.10 10.96 -8.07
N ALA A 13 -28.16 10.85 -8.87
CA ALA A 13 -28.39 9.69 -9.74
C ALA A 13 -27.28 9.52 -10.78
N THR A 14 -26.84 10.62 -11.40
CA THR A 14 -25.69 10.63 -12.32
C THR A 14 -24.43 10.13 -11.62
N ALA A 15 -24.14 10.59 -10.39
CA ALA A 15 -22.99 10.12 -9.63
C ALA A 15 -23.05 8.61 -9.34
N TYR A 16 -24.22 8.07 -8.99
CA TYR A 16 -24.39 6.62 -8.78
C TYR A 16 -24.31 5.79 -10.07
N ASN A 17 -24.70 6.34 -11.22
CA ASN A 17 -24.53 5.67 -12.50
C ASN A 17 -23.04 5.46 -12.85
N HIS A 18 -22.17 6.38 -12.44
CA HIS A 18 -20.72 6.26 -12.64
C HIS A 18 -20.03 5.49 -11.51
N PHE A 19 -20.49 5.66 -10.27
CA PHE A 19 -19.92 5.03 -9.09
C PHE A 19 -21.04 4.36 -8.29
N PRO A 20 -21.32 3.06 -8.55
CA PRO A 20 -22.46 2.36 -7.96
C PRO A 20 -22.47 2.36 -6.43
N THR A 21 -21.29 2.48 -5.80
CA THR A 21 -21.14 2.53 -4.35
C THR A 21 -20.17 3.62 -3.91
N LYS A 22 -20.28 4.07 -2.65
CA LYS A 22 -19.30 4.96 -2.02
C LYS A 22 -17.90 4.33 -2.01
N HIS A 23 -17.82 3.01 -1.82
CA HIS A 23 -16.57 2.25 -1.87
C HIS A 23 -15.91 2.33 -3.24
N ALA A 24 -16.67 2.12 -4.32
CA ALA A 24 -16.17 2.22 -5.69
C ALA A 24 -15.70 3.65 -6.01
N LEU A 25 -16.47 4.67 -5.61
CA LEU A 25 -16.03 6.07 -5.75
C LEU A 25 -14.67 6.30 -5.09
N ILE A 26 -14.51 5.91 -3.83
CA ILE A 26 -13.26 6.09 -3.09
C ILE A 26 -12.11 5.34 -3.77
N GLY A 27 -12.34 4.11 -4.23
CA GLY A 27 -11.37 3.32 -4.98
C GLY A 27 -10.91 4.02 -6.25
N HIS A 28 -11.85 4.48 -7.09
CA HIS A 28 -11.55 5.19 -8.33
C HIS A 28 -10.83 6.53 -8.12
N VAL A 29 -11.15 7.27 -7.04
CA VAL A 29 -10.46 8.52 -6.72
C VAL A 29 -9.04 8.27 -6.21
N TYR A 30 -8.82 7.18 -5.47
CA TYR A 30 -7.52 6.87 -4.87
C TYR A 30 -6.55 6.14 -5.84
N ALA A 31 -7.09 5.28 -6.71
CA ALA A 31 -6.32 4.51 -7.70
C ALA A 31 -5.28 5.34 -8.49
N PRO A 32 -5.61 6.49 -9.11
CA PRO A 32 -4.62 7.26 -9.88
C PRO A 32 -3.51 7.85 -9.01
N LEU A 33 -3.71 8.02 -7.69
CA LEU A 33 -2.69 8.58 -6.79
C LEU A 33 -1.62 7.55 -6.43
N VAL A 34 -1.99 6.28 -6.31
CA VAL A 34 -1.07 5.18 -6.00
C VAL A 34 -0.56 4.47 -7.27
N GLY A 35 -1.28 4.61 -8.38
CA GLY A 35 -0.98 3.97 -9.66
C GLY A 35 0.48 4.09 -10.11
N PRO A 36 1.10 5.28 -10.09
CA PRO A 36 2.52 5.43 -10.43
C PRO A 36 3.47 4.62 -9.55
N VAL A 37 3.16 4.49 -8.25
CA VAL A 37 3.98 3.72 -7.29
C VAL A 37 3.86 2.22 -7.55
N LEU A 38 2.66 1.74 -7.90
CA LEU A 38 2.43 0.34 -8.27
C LEU A 38 3.09 0.00 -9.61
N ALA A 39 2.96 0.90 -10.60
CA ALA A 39 3.58 0.74 -11.91
C ALA A 39 5.11 0.68 -11.83
N GLN A 40 5.73 1.52 -10.98
CA GLN A 40 7.18 1.49 -10.80
C GLN A 40 7.68 0.14 -10.26
N ALA A 41 6.93 -0.52 -9.37
CA ALA A 41 7.32 -1.84 -8.88
C ALA A 41 7.31 -2.91 -9.99
N ALA A 42 6.35 -2.83 -10.92
CA ALA A 42 6.32 -3.71 -12.08
C ALA A 42 7.52 -3.46 -13.02
N ILE A 43 7.85 -2.18 -13.27
CA ILE A 43 9.02 -1.80 -14.07
C ILE A 43 10.33 -2.32 -13.43
N ASP A 44 10.47 -2.16 -12.11
CA ASP A 44 11.65 -2.64 -11.38
C ASP A 44 11.82 -4.16 -11.49
N LEU A 45 10.71 -4.93 -11.46
CA LEU A 45 10.71 -6.37 -11.67
C LEU A 45 11.13 -6.75 -13.10
N ASP A 46 10.55 -6.10 -14.10
CA ASP A 46 10.85 -6.36 -15.52
C ASP A 46 12.32 -6.06 -15.86
N GLN A 47 12.92 -5.08 -15.18
CA GLN A 47 14.32 -4.71 -15.35
C GLN A 47 15.29 -5.55 -14.52
N GLY A 48 14.80 -6.49 -13.70
CA GLY A 48 15.63 -7.29 -12.81
C GLY A 48 16.38 -6.46 -11.78
N ARG A 49 15.81 -5.32 -11.35
CA ARG A 49 16.42 -4.42 -10.38
C ARG A 49 16.68 -5.17 -9.05
N PRO A 50 17.75 -4.85 -8.31
CA PRO A 50 17.97 -5.44 -6.99
C PRO A 50 16.76 -5.24 -6.07
N VAL A 51 16.19 -6.35 -5.59
CA VAL A 51 14.90 -6.36 -4.87
C VAL A 51 14.91 -5.52 -3.59
N VAL A 52 16.05 -5.44 -2.90
CA VAL A 52 16.18 -4.62 -1.68
C VAL A 52 15.98 -3.14 -2.00
N ASP A 53 16.63 -2.65 -3.06
CA ASP A 53 16.53 -1.24 -3.46
C ASP A 53 15.11 -0.92 -3.95
N ALA A 54 14.51 -1.82 -4.74
CA ALA A 54 13.14 -1.69 -5.20
C ALA A 54 12.12 -1.65 -4.04
N LEU A 55 12.28 -2.50 -3.01
CA LEU A 55 11.43 -2.50 -1.81
C LEU A 55 11.60 -1.22 -0.98
N ILE A 56 12.83 -0.74 -0.80
CA ILE A 56 13.11 0.52 -0.08
C ILE A 56 12.41 1.69 -0.77
N ASP A 57 12.57 1.80 -2.08
CA ASP A 57 11.98 2.90 -2.85
C ASP A 57 10.46 2.79 -2.94
N HIS A 58 9.94 1.58 -3.15
CA HIS A 58 8.50 1.35 -3.20
C HIS A 58 7.82 1.72 -1.87
N ILE A 59 8.34 1.24 -0.73
CA ILE A 59 7.78 1.58 0.58
C ILE A 59 7.90 3.07 0.84
N GLY A 60 9.05 3.70 0.56
CA GLY A 60 9.23 5.14 0.74
C GLY A 60 8.30 5.99 -0.14
N ALA A 61 8.04 5.57 -1.38
CA ALA A 61 7.09 6.23 -2.26
C ALA A 61 5.64 6.04 -1.79
N LEU A 62 5.28 4.83 -1.38
CA LEU A 62 3.93 4.52 -0.91
C LEU A 62 3.59 5.27 0.39
N THR A 63 4.48 5.30 1.39
CA THR A 63 4.23 6.06 2.62
C THR A 63 4.09 7.56 2.36
N ARG A 64 4.87 8.10 1.40
CA ARG A 64 4.76 9.51 0.98
C ARG A 64 3.39 9.82 0.38
N VAL A 65 2.87 8.96 -0.51
CA VAL A 65 1.52 9.12 -1.09
C VAL A 65 0.47 9.04 0.01
N CYS A 66 0.54 8.02 0.88
CA CYS A 66 -0.38 7.86 2.01
C CYS A 66 -0.38 9.08 2.94
N TRP A 67 0.77 9.67 3.22
CA TRP A 67 0.88 10.86 4.07
C TRP A 67 0.37 12.13 3.38
N ARG A 68 0.74 12.32 2.10
CA ARG A 68 0.34 13.48 1.28
C ARG A 68 -1.17 13.56 1.11
N TYR A 69 -1.83 12.41 0.98
CA TYR A 69 -3.27 12.24 0.78
C TYR A 69 -3.97 11.56 1.97
N ARG A 70 -3.43 11.72 3.19
CA ARG A 70 -3.86 11.04 4.42
C ARG A 70 -5.36 10.98 4.69
N ALA A 71 -6.11 12.04 4.38
CA ALA A 71 -7.57 12.04 4.56
C ALA A 71 -8.26 11.04 3.61
N LEU A 72 -7.81 11.00 2.35
CA LEU A 72 -8.30 10.06 1.36
C LEU A 72 -7.79 8.64 1.63
N THR A 73 -6.54 8.49 2.10
CA THR A 73 -6.01 7.18 2.55
C THR A 73 -6.82 6.61 3.71
N ALA A 74 -7.23 7.46 4.67
CA ALA A 74 -8.11 7.04 5.76
C ALA A 74 -9.49 6.61 5.25
N ALA A 75 -10.08 7.38 4.33
CA ALA A 75 -11.35 7.02 3.69
C ALA A 75 -11.25 5.70 2.91
N PHE A 76 -10.14 5.49 2.19
CA PHE A 76 -9.86 4.24 1.49
C PHE A 76 -9.71 3.06 2.45
N CYS A 77 -8.95 3.22 3.53
CA CYS A 77 -8.81 2.18 4.55
C CYS A 77 -10.17 1.80 5.16
N ALA A 78 -10.99 2.80 5.52
CA ALA A 78 -12.33 2.56 6.04
C ALA A 78 -13.22 1.81 5.02
N ALA A 79 -13.19 2.23 3.75
CA ALA A 79 -13.93 1.56 2.68
C ALA A 79 -13.46 0.10 2.50
N ALA A 80 -12.16 -0.14 2.42
CA ALA A 80 -11.62 -1.49 2.26
C ALA A 80 -11.97 -2.42 3.43
N GLN A 81 -11.93 -1.93 4.66
CA GLN A 81 -12.29 -2.68 5.87
C GLN A 81 -13.79 -2.97 5.91
N ASP A 82 -14.63 -1.96 5.70
CA ASP A 82 -16.09 -2.12 5.66
C ASP A 82 -16.53 -3.10 4.56
N TYR A 83 -15.93 -3.00 3.37
CA TYR A 83 -16.18 -3.93 2.26
C TYR A 83 -15.76 -5.35 2.61
N THR A 84 -14.58 -5.52 3.23
CA THR A 84 -14.09 -6.83 3.69
C THR A 84 -15.05 -7.49 4.68
N ILE A 85 -15.55 -6.73 5.65
CA ILE A 85 -16.55 -7.21 6.62
C ILE A 85 -17.83 -7.63 5.90
N ARG A 86 -18.29 -6.82 4.95
CA ARG A 86 -19.52 -7.07 4.20
C ARG A 86 -19.47 -8.34 3.35
N VAL A 87 -18.36 -8.60 2.67
CA VAL A 87 -18.24 -9.75 1.74
C VAL A 87 -17.62 -10.99 2.36
N GLY A 88 -16.97 -10.87 3.53
CA GLY A 88 -16.52 -12.03 4.31
C GLY A 88 -15.43 -12.87 3.65
N GLY A 89 -14.37 -12.25 3.14
CA GLY A 89 -13.27 -12.98 2.50
C GLY A 89 -12.27 -12.12 1.74
N PRO A 90 -11.29 -12.75 1.05
CA PRO A 90 -10.35 -12.04 0.17
C PRO A 90 -11.08 -11.32 -0.98
N PRO A 91 -10.45 -10.32 -1.62
CA PRO A 91 -11.02 -9.68 -2.79
C PRO A 91 -11.21 -10.66 -3.94
N ARG A 92 -12.34 -10.54 -4.64
CA ARG A 92 -12.67 -11.39 -5.79
C ARG A 92 -12.36 -10.64 -7.09
N PRO A 93 -11.60 -11.21 -8.05
CA PRO A 93 -11.15 -10.50 -9.24
C PRO A 93 -12.26 -9.91 -10.12
N ASP A 94 -13.45 -10.50 -10.08
CA ASP A 94 -14.65 -10.10 -10.85
C ASP A 94 -15.49 -9.01 -10.14
N ASP A 95 -15.15 -8.65 -8.91
CA ASP A 95 -15.86 -7.64 -8.12
C ASP A 95 -15.26 -6.25 -8.38
N GLU A 96 -15.63 -5.64 -9.51
CA GLU A 96 -15.17 -4.29 -9.92
C GLU A 96 -15.60 -3.17 -8.95
N GLN A 97 -16.47 -3.47 -7.97
CA GLN A 97 -16.89 -2.53 -6.94
C GLN A 97 -16.04 -2.64 -5.66
N ASP A 98 -15.21 -3.67 -5.54
CA ASP A 98 -14.36 -3.89 -4.39
C ASP A 98 -13.17 -2.90 -4.42
N PRO A 99 -13.05 -2.01 -3.42
CA PRO A 99 -11.95 -1.05 -3.34
C PRO A 99 -10.57 -1.73 -3.30
N ARG A 100 -10.50 -2.98 -2.85
CA ARG A 100 -9.25 -3.78 -2.81
C ARG A 100 -8.84 -4.30 -4.19
N ILE A 101 -9.80 -4.44 -5.12
CA ILE A 101 -9.55 -4.72 -6.54
C ILE A 101 -9.14 -3.45 -7.27
N LEU A 102 -9.88 -2.36 -7.03
CA LEU A 102 -9.61 -1.05 -7.64
C LEU A 102 -8.23 -0.48 -7.25
N VAL A 103 -7.77 -0.77 -6.03
CA VAL A 103 -6.52 -0.27 -5.48
C VAL A 103 -5.74 -1.43 -4.83
N PRO A 104 -5.03 -2.25 -5.61
CA PRO A 104 -4.40 -3.47 -5.12
C PRO A 104 -3.05 -3.17 -4.43
N LEU A 105 -3.06 -2.43 -3.32
CA LEU A 105 -1.84 -1.96 -2.64
C LEU A 105 -0.86 -3.08 -2.26
N THR A 106 -1.37 -4.29 -1.98
CA THR A 106 -0.56 -5.44 -1.60
C THR A 106 0.22 -6.04 -2.78
N SER A 107 -0.25 -5.84 -4.03
CA SER A 107 0.28 -6.58 -5.18
C SER A 107 1.75 -6.26 -5.47
N ALA A 108 2.16 -5.00 -5.32
CA ALA A 108 3.52 -4.56 -5.62
C ALA A 108 4.54 -5.14 -4.62
N ILE A 109 4.26 -5.06 -3.31
CA ILE A 109 5.12 -5.68 -2.28
C ILE A 109 5.13 -7.20 -2.46
N HIS A 110 3.99 -7.81 -2.75
CA HIS A 110 3.89 -9.25 -2.98
C HIS A 110 4.75 -9.71 -4.17
N GLY A 111 4.70 -8.99 -5.29
CA GLY A 111 5.52 -9.29 -6.46
C GLY A 111 7.02 -9.16 -6.18
N LEU A 112 7.42 -8.05 -5.56
CA LEU A 112 8.82 -7.80 -5.19
C LEU A 112 9.34 -8.85 -4.20
N VAL A 113 8.59 -9.17 -3.14
CA VAL A 113 9.00 -10.19 -2.16
C VAL A 113 9.07 -11.57 -2.80
N THR A 114 8.07 -11.96 -3.60
CA THR A 114 8.08 -13.25 -4.33
C THR A 114 9.31 -13.37 -5.21
N TYR A 115 9.62 -12.33 -5.99
CA TYR A 115 10.81 -12.29 -6.84
C TYR A 115 12.09 -12.46 -6.02
N GLY A 116 12.23 -11.72 -4.92
CA GLY A 116 13.39 -11.82 -4.03
C GLY A 116 13.54 -13.19 -3.37
N GLN A 117 12.42 -13.83 -2.97
CA GLN A 117 12.41 -15.16 -2.38
C GLN A 117 12.82 -16.23 -3.39
N LEU A 118 12.27 -16.18 -4.61
CA LEU A 118 12.61 -17.12 -5.68
C LEU A 118 14.08 -17.00 -6.11
N ALA A 119 14.62 -15.77 -6.12
CA ALA A 119 16.02 -15.52 -6.44
C ALA A 119 16.99 -15.82 -5.27
N GLY A 120 16.49 -16.19 -4.09
CA GLY A 120 17.31 -16.40 -2.88
C GLY A 120 17.89 -15.12 -2.27
N ALA A 121 17.46 -13.95 -2.73
CA ALA A 121 17.88 -12.64 -2.19
C ALA A 121 17.14 -12.27 -0.90
N LEU A 122 16.01 -12.92 -0.62
CA LEU A 122 15.21 -12.81 0.60
C LEU A 122 14.91 -14.22 1.15
N HIS A 123 14.81 -14.36 2.47
CA HIS A 123 14.38 -15.60 3.11
C HIS A 123 12.97 -16.01 2.69
N ALA A 124 12.76 -17.31 2.49
CA ALA A 124 11.49 -17.87 2.02
C ALA A 124 10.35 -17.80 3.06
N TYR A 125 10.66 -17.61 4.35
CA TYR A 125 9.68 -17.45 5.40
C TYR A 125 9.85 -16.09 6.11
N PRO A 126 8.76 -15.36 6.41
CA PRO A 126 7.36 -15.66 6.09
C PRO A 126 7.03 -15.65 4.59
N PRO A 127 5.96 -16.33 4.14
CA PRO A 127 5.54 -16.30 2.74
C PRO A 127 5.23 -14.87 2.27
N ALA A 128 5.54 -14.58 1.01
CA ALA A 128 5.31 -13.27 0.41
C ALA A 128 3.87 -12.75 0.60
N THR A 129 2.88 -13.64 0.51
CA THR A 129 1.45 -13.31 0.70
C THR A 129 1.17 -12.74 2.09
N GLU A 130 1.69 -13.38 3.14
CA GLU A 130 1.45 -13.01 4.54
C GLU A 130 2.15 -11.71 4.89
N ILE A 131 3.45 -11.62 4.59
CA ILE A 131 4.24 -10.45 4.99
C ILE A 131 3.79 -9.19 4.24
N SER A 132 3.42 -9.30 2.96
CA SER A 132 2.92 -8.16 2.19
C SER A 132 1.60 -7.65 2.76
N GLY A 133 0.68 -8.55 3.12
CA GLY A 133 -0.57 -8.20 3.78
C GLY A 133 -0.34 -7.50 5.11
N PHE A 134 0.59 -8.00 5.95
CA PHE A 134 0.93 -7.37 7.22
C PHE A 134 1.52 -5.97 7.07
N ILE A 135 2.43 -5.76 6.12
CA ILE A 135 3.03 -4.44 5.87
C ILE A 135 1.97 -3.43 5.43
N ILE A 136 1.09 -3.79 4.49
CA ILE A 136 0.02 -2.90 4.03
C ILE A 136 -1.00 -2.62 5.14
N ASN A 137 -1.43 -3.63 5.89
CA ASN A 137 -2.35 -3.45 7.00
C ASN A 137 -1.77 -2.50 8.05
N LEU A 138 -0.49 -2.67 8.41
CA LEU A 138 0.19 -1.78 9.33
C LEU A 138 0.23 -0.34 8.79
N LEU A 139 0.58 -0.14 7.52
CA LEU A 139 0.60 1.19 6.90
C LEU A 139 -0.78 1.86 6.94
N LEU A 140 -1.83 1.15 6.55
CA LEU A 140 -3.19 1.70 6.47
C LEU A 140 -3.74 2.08 7.84
N ILE A 141 -3.64 1.16 8.83
CA ILE A 141 -4.07 1.44 10.20
C ILE A 141 -3.27 2.59 10.81
N ARG A 142 -1.96 2.64 10.54
CA ARG A 142 -1.10 3.71 11.04
C ARG A 142 -1.41 5.06 10.40
N SER A 143 -1.79 5.09 9.13
CA SER A 143 -2.22 6.31 8.43
C SER A 143 -3.48 6.93 9.07
N ILE A 144 -4.33 6.09 9.68
CA ILE A 144 -5.48 6.55 10.48
C ILE A 144 -5.04 7.00 11.88
N ASN A 145 -4.28 6.16 12.59
CA ASN A 145 -3.95 6.39 14.00
C ASN A 145 -2.89 7.47 14.20
N ARG A 146 -2.09 7.79 13.18
CA ARG A 146 -0.98 8.75 13.22
C ARG A 146 -0.91 9.59 11.94
N PRO A 147 -1.96 10.37 11.61
CA PRO A 147 -2.07 11.04 10.31
C PRO A 147 -1.00 12.11 10.07
N HIS A 148 -0.34 12.59 11.13
CA HIS A 148 0.70 13.61 11.07
C HIS A 148 2.11 13.05 11.31
N GLU A 149 2.26 11.73 11.47
CA GLU A 149 3.59 11.13 11.57
C GLU A 149 4.37 11.37 10.27
N PRO A 150 5.64 11.80 10.34
CA PRO A 150 6.49 11.92 9.15
C PRO A 150 6.54 10.60 8.38
N HIS A 151 6.30 10.65 7.07
CA HIS A 151 6.25 9.46 6.22
C HIS A 151 7.55 8.64 6.20
N GLU A 152 8.69 9.27 6.46
CA GLU A 152 9.99 8.63 6.63
C GLU A 152 10.02 7.73 7.86
N GLN A 153 9.38 8.15 8.95
CA GLN A 153 9.29 7.34 10.17
C GLN A 153 8.40 6.11 9.96
N ALA A 154 7.30 6.27 9.21
CA ALA A 154 6.48 5.13 8.79
C ALA A 154 7.27 4.20 7.88
N ALA A 155 7.97 4.73 6.86
CA ALA A 155 8.77 3.92 5.94
C ALA A 155 9.86 3.12 6.67
N GLU A 156 10.60 3.77 7.57
CA GLU A 156 11.65 3.13 8.35
C GLU A 156 11.12 1.97 9.20
N LEU A 157 9.97 2.16 9.87
CA LEU A 157 9.34 1.09 10.64
C LEU A 157 8.94 -0.10 9.75
N LEU A 158 8.28 0.17 8.62
CA LEU A 158 7.83 -0.87 7.70
C LEU A 158 9.03 -1.65 7.12
N LEU A 159 10.09 -0.95 6.73
CA LEU A 159 11.32 -1.57 6.23
C LEU A 159 12.04 -2.38 7.32
N THR A 160 12.06 -1.87 8.55
CA THR A 160 12.63 -2.60 9.70
C THR A 160 11.88 -3.90 9.94
N MET A 161 10.54 -3.88 9.91
CA MET A 161 9.72 -5.09 10.07
C MET A 161 9.89 -6.06 8.90
N LEU A 162 9.85 -5.54 7.66
CA LEU A 162 9.96 -6.35 6.45
C LEU A 162 11.32 -7.06 6.36
N PHE A 163 12.42 -6.30 6.46
CA PHE A 163 13.76 -6.87 6.36
C PHE A 163 14.20 -7.58 7.63
N GLY A 164 13.67 -7.22 8.81
CA GLY A 164 13.87 -8.03 10.01
C GLY A 164 13.37 -9.47 9.85
N ALA A 165 12.26 -9.65 9.12
CA ALA A 165 11.75 -10.97 8.80
C ALA A 165 12.48 -11.64 7.63
N LEU A 166 12.76 -10.89 6.55
CA LEU A 166 13.19 -11.47 5.27
C LEU A 166 14.69 -11.41 4.98
N ARG A 167 15.42 -10.51 5.64
CA ARG A 167 16.87 -10.31 5.44
C ARG A 167 17.51 -9.60 6.63
N PRO A 168 17.54 -10.24 7.81
CA PRO A 168 17.90 -9.60 9.09
C PRO A 168 19.33 -9.04 9.11
N GLU A 169 20.22 -9.53 8.24
CA GLU A 169 21.60 -9.06 8.11
C GLU A 169 21.65 -7.56 7.76
N LEU A 170 20.63 -7.04 7.06
CA LEU A 170 20.51 -5.61 6.75
C LEU A 170 20.31 -4.75 8.00
N LEU A 171 19.73 -5.31 9.07
CA LEU A 171 19.49 -4.56 10.31
C LEU A 171 20.76 -4.43 11.15
N VAL A 172 21.63 -5.44 11.11
CA VAL A 172 22.89 -5.47 11.86
C VAL A 172 23.89 -4.44 11.31
N ALA A 173 23.81 -4.12 10.02
CA ALA A 173 24.67 -3.14 9.36
C ALA A 173 24.38 -1.67 9.76
N GLY A 174 23.26 -1.38 10.44
CA GLY A 174 22.80 -0.03 10.77
C GLY A 174 23.56 0.73 11.87
N GLY A 175 24.64 0.15 12.41
CA GLY A 175 25.49 0.79 13.42
C GLY A 175 24.80 1.06 14.78
N ALA A 176 25.53 1.73 15.68
CA ALA A 176 25.18 1.87 17.12
C ALA A 176 23.84 2.58 17.43
N ALA A 177 23.22 3.24 16.45
CA ALA A 177 21.93 3.92 16.63
C ALA A 177 20.72 2.99 16.48
N GLY A 178 20.90 1.74 16.02
CA GLY A 178 19.83 0.75 15.89
C GLY A 178 18.71 1.12 14.91
N ARG A 179 18.99 1.99 13.93
CA ARG A 179 18.02 2.57 12.98
C ARG A 179 18.50 2.48 11.52
N PRO A 180 18.46 1.27 10.93
CA PRO A 180 19.15 0.97 9.66
C PRO A 180 18.58 1.67 8.43
N PHE A 181 17.30 2.08 8.46
CA PHE A 181 16.63 2.73 7.31
C PHE A 181 16.32 4.20 7.54
N ARG A 182 16.89 4.82 8.58
CA ARG A 182 16.70 6.25 8.83
C ARG A 182 17.39 7.05 7.74
N ARG A 183 16.63 7.78 6.92
CA ARG A 183 17.21 8.80 6.03
C ARG A 183 17.55 10.04 6.87
N THR A 184 18.82 10.46 6.87
CA THR A 184 19.20 11.82 7.26
C THR A 184 18.63 12.76 6.21
N GLY A 185 17.92 13.80 6.66
CA GLY A 185 17.02 14.63 5.84
C GLY A 185 17.61 15.24 4.58
#